data_AF-A0A948I423-F1
#
_entry.id   AF-A0A948I423-F1
#
_cell.length_a   1.000
_cell.length_b   1.000
_cell.length_c   1.000
_cell.angle_alpha   90.00
_cell.angle_beta   90.00
_cell.angle_gamma   90.00
#
_symmetry.space_group_name_H-M   'P 1'
#
loop_
_entity.id
_entity.type
_entity.pdbx_description
1 polymer ?
#
loop_
_entity_poly.entity_id
_entity_poly.type
_entity_poly.pdbx_seq_one_letter_code
_entity_poly.pdbx_strand_id
1 'polypeptide(L)' 'LGLGIALKVDDGHHRASTVALGWILTKLGVLRKADQEMLASQLVAPITNWVGTGCGVIRPAPDLSL' A
#
# COMPACT_ATOMS: atom_id res chain seq x y z
N LEU A 1 -6.48 23.86 -9.22
CA LEU A 1 -5.33 23.53 -8.33
C LEU A 1 -5.69 22.24 -7.59
N GLY A 2 -4.84 21.22 -7.65
CA GLY A 2 -5.09 19.90 -7.02
C GLY A 2 -4.49 19.80 -5.61
N LEU A 3 -4.77 18.69 -4.92
CA LEU A 3 -4.18 18.37 -3.61
C LEU A 3 -2.90 17.54 -3.80
N GLY A 4 -1.79 18.00 -3.22
CA GLY A 4 -0.54 17.23 -3.15
C GLY A 4 -0.40 16.54 -1.79
N ILE A 5 0.14 15.33 -1.78
CA ILE A 5 0.38 14.55 -0.56
C ILE A 5 1.86 14.18 -0.50
N ALA A 6 2.51 14.50 0.62
CA ALA A 6 3.85 14.05 0.94
C ALA A 6 3.78 13.05 2.09
N LEU A 7 4.26 11.82 1.86
CA LEU A 7 4.30 10.76 2.86
C LEU A 7 5.75 10.52 3.31
N LYS A 8 6.00 10.69 4.61
CA LYS A 8 7.27 10.34 5.24
C LYS A 8 7.08 9.08 6.08
N VAL A 9 8.04 8.16 5.97
CA VAL A 9 8.08 6.92 6.75
C VAL A 9 9.43 6.88 7.49
N ASP A 10 9.39 6.56 8.77
CA ASP A 10 10.56 6.63 9.66
C ASP A 10 11.53 5.46 9.44
N ASP A 11 11.02 4.26 9.17
CA ASP A 11 11.82 3.03 9.02
C ASP A 11 12.48 2.86 7.65
N GLY A 12 12.20 3.76 6.70
CA GLY A 12 12.73 3.72 5.34
C GLY A 12 12.22 2.55 4.48
N HIS A 13 11.22 1.79 4.94
CA HIS A 13 10.76 0.58 4.26
C HIS A 13 9.90 0.93 3.04
N HIS A 14 10.52 1.02 1.86
CA HIS A 14 9.88 1.48 0.61
C HIS A 14 8.58 0.74 0.24
N ARG A 15 8.48 -0.57 0.51
CA ARG A 15 7.23 -1.30 0.21
C ARG A 15 6.08 -0.94 1.18
N ALA A 16 6.40 -0.57 2.43
CA ALA A 16 5.41 -0.12 3.40
C ALA A 16 4.91 1.29 3.06
N SER A 17 5.78 2.18 2.57
CA SER A 17 5.37 3.50 2.11
C SER A 17 4.40 3.45 0.93
N THR A 18 4.61 2.52 -0.03
CA THR A 18 3.66 2.32 -1.14
C THR A 18 2.29 1.84 -0.64
N VAL A 19 2.25 0.87 0.27
CA VAL A 19 1.00 0.37 0.88
C VAL A 19 0.26 1.49 1.62
N ALA A 20 0.98 2.28 2.42
CA ALA A 20 0.41 3.40 3.17
C ALA A 20 -0.14 4.50 2.25
N LEU A 21 0.59 4.87 1.19
CA LEU A 21 0.11 5.84 0.20
C LEU A 21 -1.15 5.33 -0.52
N GLY A 22 -1.14 4.06 -0.93
CA GLY A 22 -2.30 3.41 -1.53
C GLY A 22 -3.54 3.50 -0.64
N TRP A 23 -3.38 3.18 0.65
CA TRP A 23 -4.47 3.30 1.63
C TRP A 23 -5.00 4.74 1.76
N ILE A 24 -4.12 5.74 1.83
CA ILE A 24 -4.50 7.16 1.90
C ILE A 24 -5.32 7.54 0.66
N LEU A 25 -4.85 7.17 -0.54
CA LEU A 25 -5.55 7.49 -1.78
C LEU A 25 -6.89 6.75 -1.91
N THR A 26 -7.01 5.54 -1.39
CA THR A 26 -8.29 4.83 -1.30
C THR A 26 -9.25 5.52 -0.34
N LYS A 27 -8.79 5.93 0.86
CA LYS A 27 -9.63 6.68 1.81
C LYS A 27 -10.10 8.03 1.26
N LEU A 28 -9.29 8.69 0.44
CA LEU A 28 -9.64 9.94 -0.23
C LEU A 28 -10.56 9.74 -1.45
N GLY A 29 -10.91 8.51 -1.79
CA GLY A 29 -11.76 8.19 -2.95
C GLY A 29 -11.07 8.39 -4.31
N VAL A 30 -9.75 8.57 -4.32
CA VAL A 30 -8.96 8.77 -5.55
C VAL A 30 -8.75 7.44 -6.27
N LEU A 31 -8.44 6.38 -5.52
CA LEU A 31 -8.35 5.01 -6.05
C LEU A 31 -9.73 4.35 -6.02
N ARG A 32 -10.35 4.23 -7.19
CA ARG A 32 -11.62 3.50 -7.36
C ARG A 32 -11.36 2.01 -7.45
N LYS A 33 -12.43 1.21 -7.43
CA LYS A 33 -12.34 -0.26 -7.39
C LYS A 33 -11.45 -0.85 -8.50
N ALA A 34 -11.60 -0.38 -9.74
CA ALA A 34 -10.76 -0.83 -10.86
C ALA A 34 -9.27 -0.49 -10.67
N ASP A 35 -8.97 0.68 -10.09
CA ASP A 35 -7.60 1.09 -9.79
C ASP A 35 -7.01 0.21 -8.68
N GLN A 36 -7.82 -0.14 -7.68
CA GLN A 36 -7.41 -1.04 -6.59
C GLN A 36 -7.14 -2.46 -7.07
N GLU A 37 -7.95 -2.97 -8.01
CA GLU A 37 -7.74 -4.28 -8.64
C GLU A 37 -6.45 -4.29 -9.47
N MET A 38 -6.20 -3.24 -10.25
CA MET A 38 -4.97 -3.09 -11.04
C MET A 38 -3.72 -2.97 -10.14
N LEU A 39 -3.85 -2.32 -8.99
CA LEU A 39 -2.77 -2.05 -8.04
C LEU A 39 -2.72 -3.04 -6.86
N ALA A 40 -3.38 -4.19 -6.97
CA ALA A 40 -3.55 -5.11 -5.85
C ALA A 40 -2.22 -5.53 -5.20
N SER A 41 -1.17 -5.73 -6.00
CA SER A 41 0.17 -6.13 -5.52
C SER A 41 0.95 -4.98 -4.86
N GLN A 42 0.55 -3.73 -5.06
CA GLN A 42 1.09 -2.54 -4.41
C GLN A 42 0.31 -2.18 -3.14
N LEU A 43 -0.99 -2.46 -3.12
CA LEU A 43 -1.85 -2.25 -1.94
C LEU A 43 -1.65 -3.33 -0.87
N VAL A 44 -1.33 -4.54 -1.30
CA VAL A 44 -0.96 -5.67 -0.43
C VAL A 44 0.30 -6.32 -0.98
N ALA A 45 1.47 -5.86 -0.52
CA ALA A 45 2.74 -6.26 -1.11
C ALA A 45 3.20 -7.64 -0.60
N PRO A 46 3.29 -8.68 -1.45
CA PRO A 46 3.74 -10.00 -1.04
C PRO A 46 5.21 -9.97 -0.64
N ILE A 47 5.54 -10.67 0.43
CA ILE A 47 6.92 -10.91 0.90
C ILE A 47 7.30 -12.31 0.45
N THR A 48 8.37 -12.43 -0.34
CA THR A 48 8.96 -13.70 -0.73
C THR A 48 10.36 -13.84 -0.17
N ASN A 49 10.77 -15.06 0.15
CA ASN A 49 12.17 -15.37 0.42
C ASN A 49 12.97 -15.44 -0.89
N TRP A 50 14.29 -15.65 -0.76
CA TRP A 50 15.20 -15.79 -1.89
C TRP A 50 14.81 -16.92 -2.88
N VAL A 51 14.24 -18.02 -2.37
CA VAL A 51 13.76 -19.17 -3.17
C VAL A 51 12.39 -18.91 -3.81
N GLY A 52 11.75 -17.78 -3.52
CA GLY A 52 10.43 -17.41 -4.04
C GLY A 52 9.25 -17.94 -3.21
N THR A 53 9.49 -18.55 -2.05
CA THR A 53 8.42 -18.97 -1.14
C THR A 53 7.76 -17.75 -0.50
N GLY A 54 6.42 -17.72 -0.47
CA GLY A 54 5.67 -16.68 0.22
C GLY A 54 5.87 -16.73 1.72
N CYS A 55 6.32 -15.63 2.31
CA CYS A 55 6.59 -15.48 3.75
C CYS A 55 5.61 -14.52 4.45
N GLY A 56 4.69 -13.90 3.71
CA GLY A 56 3.69 -12.99 4.26
C GLY A 56 3.35 -11.85 3.32
N VAL A 57 2.71 -10.82 3.84
CA VAL A 57 2.33 -9.63 3.09
C VAL A 57 2.53 -8.38 3.94
N ILE A 58 2.85 -7.26 3.30
CA ILE A 58 2.75 -5.93 3.88
C ILE A 58 1.36 -5.40 3.54
N ARG A 59 0.62 -4.97 4.56
CA ARG A 59 -0.74 -4.46 4.45
C ARG A 59 -0.98 -3.39 5.52
N PRO A 60 -2.02 -2.54 5.38
CA PRO A 60 -2.42 -1.64 6.45
C PRO A 60 -2.67 -2.39 7.77
N ALA A 61 -2.44 -1.71 8.89
CA ALA A 61 -2.69 -2.28 10.19
C ALA A 61 -4.19 -2.63 10.36
N PRO A 62 -4.55 -3.65 11.16
CA PRO A 62 -5.93 -4.13 11.24
C PRO A 62 -6.96 -3.08 11.68
N ASP A 63 -6.53 -2.11 12.48
CA ASP A 63 -7.32 -0.96 12.96
C ASP A 63 -7.59 0.09 11.86
N LEU A 64 -6.85 0.06 10.76
CA LEU A 64 -7.02 0.93 9.60
C LEU A 64 -7.99 0.34 8.55
N SER A 65 -9.01 -0.41 8.95
CA SER A 65 -9.94 -1.02 8.00
C SER A 65 -10.60 0.03 7.08
N LEU A 66 -10.59 -0.26 5.77
CA LEU A 66 -11.17 0.61 4.75
C LEU A 66 -12.70 0.60 4.80
#